data_AF-A0A966TT50-F1
#
_entry.id   AF-A0A966TT50-F1
#
_cell.length_a   1.000
_cell.length_b   1.000
_cell.length_c   1.000
_cell.angle_alpha   90.00
_cell.angle_beta   90.00
_cell.angle_gamma   90.00
#
_symmetry.space_group_name_H-M   'P 1'
#
loop_
_entity.id
_entity.type
_entity.pdbx_description
1 polymer ?
#
loop_
_entity_poly.entity_id
_entity_poly.type
_entity_poly.pdbx_seq_one_letter_code
_entity_poly.pdbx_strand_id
1 'polypeptide(L)' 'DLLGALNKQNVFVSVRGDSLRVTPHLYNDESDIAQFLKALLPFTDQR' A
#
# COMPACT_ATOMS: atom_id res chain seq x y z
N ASP A 1 12.99 -0.26 0.70
CA ASP A 1 12.11 0.80 1.20
C ASP A 1 10.67 0.51 0.75
N LEU A 2 9.72 0.51 1.69
CA LEU A 2 8.30 0.19 1.45
C LEU A 2 7.67 1.23 0.52
N LEU A 3 7.88 2.52 0.80
CA LEU A 3 7.27 3.61 0.02
C LEU A 3 7.71 3.59 -1.43
N GLY A 4 9.03 3.45 -1.67
CA GLY A 4 9.56 3.33 -3.02
C GLY A 4 8.99 2.13 -3.80
N ALA A 5 8.70 1.01 -3.13
CA ALA A 5 8.15 -0.17 -3.79
C ALA A 5 6.64 -0.05 -4.10
N LEU A 6 5.88 0.59 -3.22
CA LEU A 6 4.46 0.87 -3.46
C LEU A 6 4.27 1.93 -4.56
N ASN A 7 5.09 2.99 -4.55
CA ASN A 7 5.04 4.05 -5.55
C ASN A 7 5.27 3.51 -6.99
N LYS A 8 6.21 2.56 -7.15
CA LYS A 8 6.44 1.86 -8.44
C LYS A 8 5.23 1.08 -8.96
N GLN A 9 4.28 0.75 -8.09
CA GLN A 9 3.05 0.05 -8.41
C GLN A 9 1.85 1.01 -8.50
N ASN A 10 2.10 2.32 -8.58
CA ASN A 10 1.09 3.39 -8.54
C ASN A 10 0.24 3.39 -7.26
N VAL A 11 0.81 2.91 -6.15
CA VAL A 11 0.18 2.94 -4.83
C VAL A 11 0.82 4.06 -4.02
N PHE A 12 0.02 5.09 -3.69
CA PHE A 12 0.46 6.25 -2.94
C PHE A 12 -0.09 6.20 -1.52
N VAL A 13 0.80 6.16 -0.53
CA VAL A 13 0.45 6.05 0.89
C VAL A 13 1.33 6.98 1.72
N SER A 14 0.90 7.26 2.95
CA SER A 14 1.66 8.09 3.90
C SER A 14 2.21 7.24 5.04
N VAL A 15 3.53 7.27 5.22
CA VAL A 15 4.18 6.71 6.42
C VAL A 15 4.25 7.78 7.53
N ARG A 16 4.07 7.35 8.77
CA ARG A 16 4.18 8.14 10.00
C ARG A 16 4.90 7.30 11.06
N GLY A 17 6.20 7.54 11.22
CA GLY A 17 7.05 6.69 12.06
C GLY A 17 6.94 5.23 11.58
N ASP A 18 6.54 4.35 12.49
CA ASP A 18 6.40 2.91 12.24
C ASP A 18 4.99 2.50 11.76
N SER A 19 4.13 3.47 11.46
CA SER A 19 2.76 3.23 11.03
C SER A 19 2.52 3.72 9.59
N LEU A 20 1.62 3.02 8.89
CA LEU A 20 1.15 3.41 7.58
C LEU A 20 -0.30 3.89 7.69
N ARG A 21 -0.58 5.11 7.20
CA ARG A 21 -1.95 5.60 7.06
C ARG A 21 -2.40 5.41 5.62
N VAL A 22 -3.54 4.74 5.48
CA VAL A 22 -4.20 4.49 4.18
C VAL A 22 -5.52 5.22 4.18
N THR A 23 -5.79 5.98 3.13
CA THR A 23 -7.07 6.66 2.93
C THR A 23 -7.43 6.48 1.46
N PRO A 24 -8.33 5.52 1.13
CA PRO A 24 -8.75 5.32 -0.25
C PRO A 24 -9.50 6.56 -0.75
N HIS A 25 -9.39 6.81 -2.05
CA HIS A 25 -10.20 7.80 -2.74
C HIS A 25 -11.63 7.28 -2.91
N LEU A 26 -12.60 8.19 -3.03
CA LEU A 26 -14.02 7.85 -3.20
C LEU A 26 -14.27 6.90 -4.38
N TYR A 27 -13.45 7.00 -5.42
CA TYR A 27 -13.57 6.19 -6.64
C TYR A 27 -12.78 4.90 -6.60
N ASN A 28 -12.11 4.58 -5.49
CA ASN A 28 -11.46 3.29 -5.39
C ASN A 28 -12.49 2.18 -5.33
N ASP A 29 -12.23 1.13 -6.10
CA ASP A 29 -13.06 -0.05 -6.14
C ASP A 29 -12.35 -1.28 -5.52
N GLU A 30 -12.99 -2.44 -5.60
CA GLU A 30 -12.45 -3.68 -5.07
C GLU A 30 -11.13 -4.10 -5.76
N SER A 31 -10.96 -3.75 -7.04
CA SER A 31 -9.75 -4.08 -7.80
C SER A 31 -8.57 -3.24 -7.31
N ASP A 32 -8.80 -1.95 -7.04
CA ASP A 32 -7.78 -1.07 -6.44
C ASP A 32 -7.33 -1.59 -5.07
N ILE A 33 -8.28 -2.00 -4.23
CA ILE A 33 -7.98 -2.55 -2.91
C ILE A 33 -7.20 -3.88 -3.05
N ALA A 34 -7.60 -4.75 -3.98
CA ALA A 34 -6.89 -5.99 -4.23
C ALA A 34 -5.44 -5.75 -4.72
N GLN A 35 -5.23 -4.75 -5.59
CA GLN A 35 -3.90 -4.34 -6.03
C GLN A 35 -3.06 -3.82 -4.86
N PHE A 36 -3.64 -3.00 -3.98
CA PHE A 36 -2.97 -2.51 -2.79
C PHE A 36 -2.51 -3.65 -1.86
N LEU A 37 -3.40 -4.59 -1.55
CA LEU A 37 -3.08 -5.74 -0.71
C LEU A 37 -1.98 -6.61 -1.33
N LYS A 38 -2.07 -6.87 -2.64
CA LYS A 38 -1.03 -7.61 -3.37
C LYS A 38 0.33 -6.92 -3.31
N ALA A 39 0.36 -5.59 -3.39
CA ALA A 39 1.58 -4.80 -3.30
C ALA A 39 2.22 -4.84 -1.90
N LEU A 40 1.43 -5.10 -0.85
CA LEU A 40 1.92 -5.24 0.53
C LEU A 40 2.48 -6.63 0.85
N LEU A 41 2.04 -7.70 0.16
CA LEU A 41 2.44 -9.08 0.46
C LEU A 41 3.96 -9.30 0.62
N PRO A 42 4.85 -8.71 -0.20
CA PRO A 42 6.30 -8.89 -0.04
C PRO A 42 6.86 -8.32 1.27
N PHE A 43 6.09 -7.48 1.98
CA PHE A 43 6.50 -6.78 3.20
C PHE A 43 5.81 -7.33 4.45
N THR A 44 4.88 -8.29 4.31
CA THR A 44 4.15 -8.89 5.42
C THR A 44 4.77 -10.19 5.92
N ASP A 45 5.85 -10.67 5.29
CA ASP A 45 6.57 -11.85 5.77
C ASP A 45 7.45 -11.45 6.97
N GLN A 46 6.86 -11.56 8.16
CA GLN A 46 7.56 -11.55 9.45
C GLN A 46 7.60 -12.99 9.97
N ARG A 47 8.60 -13.75 9.50
CA ARG A 47 9.14 -14.89 10.24
C ARG A 47 10.55 -14.55 10.68
#